data_AF-A0ABD5MGD7-F1
#
_entry.id   AF-A0ABD5MGD7-F1
#
_cell.length_a   1.000
_cell.length_b   1.000
_cell.length_c   1.000
_cell.angle_alpha   90.00
_cell.angle_beta   90.00
_cell.angle_gamma   90.00
#
_symmetry.space_group_name_H-M   'P 1'
#
loop_
_entity.id
_entity.type
_entity.pdbx_description
1 polymer ?
#
loop_
_entity_poly.entity_id
_entity_poly.type
_entity_poly.pdbx_seq_one_letter_code
_entity_poly.pdbx_strand_id
1 'polypeptide(L)'
;MTDRTRELIDEYDLEPELIEGLLWRFEADLPVPDPEALEDTHVQVYEFLGEDDEPLRSAADHFYQFESHDEYGVRSDAPATEPDFEMVLDELVDAGLIARTDDRRPRYSASFHQVLRELGPEFTRGEIDRLCAETGMDKRAVYRAIIDSHDLTLELER
;
A
#
# COMPACT_ATOMS: atom_id res chain seq x y z
N MET A 1 0.17 14.93 -14.33
CA MET A 1 0.79 16.09 -13.64
C MET A 1 0.28 17.39 -14.25
N THR A 2 -0.46 18.18 -13.48
CA THR A 2 -1.01 19.47 -13.94
C THR A 2 0.06 20.57 -13.89
N ASP A 3 -0.12 21.67 -14.64
CA ASP A 3 0.81 22.81 -14.59
C ASP A 3 0.87 23.44 -13.19
N ARG A 4 -0.25 23.41 -12.45
CA ARG A 4 -0.32 23.88 -11.06
C ARG A 4 0.47 22.98 -10.10
N THR A 5 0.50 21.67 -10.34
CA THR A 5 1.34 20.73 -9.58
C THR A 5 2.82 21.06 -9.74
N ARG A 6 3.28 21.36 -10.97
CA ARG A 6 4.68 21.75 -11.23
C ARG A 6 5.08 23.05 -10.52
N GLU A 7 4.21 24.06 -10.53
CA GLU A 7 4.48 25.31 -9.82
C GLU A 7 4.63 25.10 -8.30
N LEU A 8 3.82 24.23 -7.69
CA LEU A 8 3.90 23.94 -6.26
C LEU A 8 5.14 23.10 -5.90
N ILE A 9 5.58 22.21 -6.79
CA ILE A 9 6.85 21.48 -6.66
C ILE A 9 8.02 22.46 -6.62
N ASP A 10 8.07 23.37 -7.59
CA ASP A 10 9.19 24.31 -7.73
C ASP A 10 9.21 25.38 -6.63
N GLU A 11 8.03 25.84 -6.17
CA GLU A 11 7.92 26.89 -5.14
C GLU A 11 8.21 26.36 -3.72
N TYR A 12 7.84 25.12 -3.42
CA TYR A 12 7.91 24.56 -2.06
C TYR A 12 8.88 23.38 -1.94
N ASP A 13 9.64 23.06 -2.99
CA ASP A 13 10.52 21.87 -3.07
C ASP A 13 9.77 20.58 -2.68
N LEU A 14 8.49 20.48 -3.04
CA LEU A 14 7.65 19.34 -2.69
C LEU A 14 7.78 18.24 -3.72
N GLU A 15 7.82 16.99 -3.26
CA GLU A 15 7.84 15.86 -4.18
C GLU A 15 6.50 15.73 -4.92
N PRO A 16 6.50 15.38 -6.23
CA PRO A 16 5.28 15.18 -6.99
C PRO A 16 4.31 14.20 -6.33
N GLU A 17 4.82 13.10 -5.78
CA GLU A 17 4.02 12.04 -5.15
C GLU A 17 3.37 12.51 -3.85
N LEU A 18 4.03 13.40 -3.09
CA LEU A 18 3.45 14.03 -1.91
C LEU A 18 2.28 14.93 -2.29
N ILE A 19 2.43 15.73 -3.35
CA ILE A 19 1.34 16.57 -3.85
C ILE A 19 0.19 15.72 -4.40
N GLU A 20 0.49 14.64 -5.11
CA GLU A 20 -0.53 13.72 -5.62
C GLU A 20 -1.28 13.01 -4.47
N GLY A 21 -0.57 12.57 -3.42
CA GLY A 21 -1.19 12.04 -2.20
C GLY A 21 -2.07 13.07 -1.48
N LEU A 22 -1.63 14.33 -1.40
CA LEU A 22 -2.46 15.43 -0.87
C LEU A 22 -3.71 15.67 -1.74
N LEU A 23 -3.58 15.65 -3.06
CA LEU A 23 -4.68 15.87 -3.99
C LEU A 23 -5.69 14.71 -3.98
N TRP A 24 -5.25 13.47 -3.78
CA TRP A 24 -6.14 12.31 -3.57
C TRP A 24 -7.09 12.50 -2.38
N ARG A 25 -6.61 13.07 -1.26
CA ARG A 25 -7.45 13.37 -0.10
C ARG A 25 -8.59 14.34 -0.42
N PHE A 26 -8.37 15.26 -1.36
CA PHE A 26 -9.35 16.30 -1.71
C PHE A 26 -10.16 15.97 -2.97
N GLU A 27 -10.22 14.70 -3.38
CA GLU A 27 -11.00 14.21 -4.54
C GLU A 27 -10.67 14.97 -5.84
N ALA A 28 -9.41 15.35 -6.04
CA ALA A 28 -8.97 15.82 -7.35
C ALA A 28 -9.06 14.66 -8.37
N ASP A 29 -9.33 14.98 -9.65
CA ASP A 29 -9.31 14.04 -10.80
C ASP A 29 -7.91 13.42 -11.01
N LEU A 30 -7.48 12.59 -10.08
CA LEU A 30 -6.26 11.80 -10.13
C LEU A 30 -6.65 10.33 -10.16
N PRO A 31 -5.96 9.50 -10.96
CA PRO A 31 -6.18 8.07 -10.95
C PRO A 31 -5.85 7.55 -9.55
N VAL A 32 -6.83 6.98 -8.87
CA VAL A 32 -6.66 6.22 -7.62
C VAL A 32 -6.45 4.76 -8.01
N PRO A 33 -5.56 4.00 -7.35
CA PRO A 33 -5.48 2.55 -7.53
C PRO A 33 -6.88 1.96 -7.33
N ASP A 34 -7.41 1.36 -8.41
CA ASP A 34 -8.75 0.80 -8.42
C ASP A 34 -8.64 -0.72 -8.36
N PRO A 35 -9.06 -1.36 -7.26
CA PRO A 35 -9.08 -2.81 -7.15
C PRO A 35 -9.87 -3.45 -8.29
N GLU A 36 -10.95 -2.82 -8.77
CA GLU A 36 -11.81 -3.35 -9.84
C GLU A 36 -11.12 -3.42 -11.21
N ALA A 37 -9.96 -2.77 -11.36
CA ALA A 37 -9.15 -2.84 -12.57
C ALA A 37 -8.19 -4.04 -12.60
N LEU A 38 -8.11 -4.82 -11.51
CA LEU A 38 -7.26 -6.00 -11.40
C LEU A 38 -7.92 -7.27 -11.94
N GLU A 39 -7.14 -8.33 -12.10
CA GLU A 39 -7.67 -9.66 -12.44
C GLU A 39 -8.48 -10.23 -11.27
N ASP A 40 -9.43 -11.13 -11.56
CA ASP A 40 -10.39 -11.68 -10.58
C ASP A 40 -9.68 -12.25 -9.33
N THR A 41 -8.53 -12.91 -9.52
CA THR A 41 -7.69 -13.47 -8.44
C THR A 41 -7.13 -12.39 -7.51
N HIS A 42 -6.69 -11.24 -8.02
CA HIS A 42 -6.12 -10.17 -7.19
C HIS A 42 -7.18 -9.43 -6.40
N VAL A 43 -8.35 -9.18 -7.02
CA VAL A 43 -9.52 -8.63 -6.33
C VAL A 43 -9.86 -9.51 -5.14
N GLN A 44 -9.91 -10.81 -5.36
CA GLN A 44 -10.21 -11.79 -4.34
C GLN A 44 -9.23 -11.77 -3.16
N VAL A 45 -7.93 -11.77 -3.45
CA VAL A 45 -6.90 -11.70 -2.41
C VAL A 45 -6.96 -10.37 -1.66
N TYR A 46 -7.18 -9.26 -2.36
CA TYR A 46 -7.33 -7.94 -1.76
C TYR A 46 -8.56 -7.84 -0.84
N GLU A 47 -9.72 -8.34 -1.28
CA GLU A 47 -10.95 -8.40 -0.48
C GLU A 47 -10.74 -9.22 0.80
N PHE A 48 -10.14 -10.40 0.68
CA PHE A 48 -9.79 -11.25 1.83
C PHE A 48 -8.94 -10.51 2.87
N LEU A 49 -7.89 -9.81 2.43
CA LEU A 49 -7.01 -9.05 3.33
C LEU A 49 -7.74 -7.89 4.02
N GLY A 50 -8.81 -7.36 3.41
CA GLY A 50 -9.63 -6.28 3.96
C GLY A 50 -10.59 -6.74 5.07
N GLU A 51 -10.91 -8.03 5.15
CA GLU A 51 -11.80 -8.60 6.17
C GLU A 51 -11.08 -8.98 7.47
N ASP A 52 -9.75 -8.95 7.48
CA ASP A 52 -8.92 -9.48 8.56
C ASP A 52 -8.68 -8.45 9.69
N ASP A 53 -9.10 -8.79 10.90
CA ASP A 53 -8.97 -7.94 12.10
C ASP A 53 -7.50 -7.81 12.60
N GLU A 54 -6.61 -8.72 12.23
CA GLU A 54 -5.18 -8.70 12.56
C GLU A 54 -4.31 -8.82 11.28
N PRO A 55 -4.30 -7.80 10.40
CA PRO A 55 -4.01 -8.02 8.99
C PRO A 55 -2.53 -7.98 8.61
N LEU A 56 -1.60 -7.90 9.57
CA LEU A 56 -0.17 -7.82 9.27
C LEU A 56 0.53 -9.16 9.50
N ARG A 57 0.73 -9.93 8.42
CA ARG A 57 1.27 -11.29 8.48
C ARG A 57 2.23 -11.61 7.33
N SER A 58 2.96 -12.71 7.48
CA SER A 58 3.77 -13.24 6.37
C SER A 58 2.87 -13.75 5.24
N ALA A 59 3.43 -13.87 4.02
CA ALA A 59 2.70 -14.45 2.89
C ALA A 59 2.17 -15.86 3.20
N ALA A 60 2.98 -16.70 3.86
CA ALA A 60 2.60 -18.05 4.25
C ALA A 60 1.40 -18.08 5.21
N ASP A 61 1.41 -17.22 6.23
CA ASP A 61 0.33 -17.16 7.21
C ASP A 61 -0.99 -16.68 6.56
N HIS A 62 -0.90 -15.66 5.70
CA HIS A 62 -2.05 -15.18 4.91
C HIS A 62 -2.57 -16.28 3.98
N PHE A 63 -1.69 -16.98 3.28
CA PHE A 63 -2.07 -18.07 2.38
C PHE A 63 -2.82 -19.18 3.11
N TYR A 64 -2.35 -19.64 4.28
CA TYR A 64 -3.04 -20.71 5.00
C TYR A 64 -4.41 -20.30 5.53
N GLN A 65 -4.58 -19.03 5.92
CA GLN A 65 -5.89 -18.50 6.28
C GLN A 65 -6.80 -18.42 5.05
N PHE A 66 -6.29 -17.87 3.95
CA PHE A 66 -7.00 -17.75 2.68
C PHE A 66 -7.45 -19.12 2.14
N GLU A 67 -6.56 -20.12 2.10
CA GLU A 67 -6.84 -21.47 1.62
C GLU A 67 -7.96 -22.14 2.44
N SER A 68 -7.97 -21.89 3.75
CA SER A 68 -9.00 -22.41 4.66
C SER A 68 -10.28 -21.59 4.69
N HIS A 69 -10.34 -20.46 3.98
CA HIS A 69 -11.48 -19.54 4.04
C HIS A 69 -12.66 -20.07 3.24
N ASP A 70 -13.83 -20.17 3.87
CA ASP A 70 -15.03 -20.78 3.29
C ASP A 70 -15.57 -20.05 2.04
N GLU A 71 -15.21 -18.77 1.87
CA GLU A 71 -15.60 -17.97 0.72
C GLU A 71 -14.49 -17.81 -0.34
N TYR A 72 -13.24 -17.68 0.10
CA TYR A 72 -12.16 -17.28 -0.78
C TYR A 72 -11.32 -18.50 -1.23
N GLY A 73 -10.87 -19.35 -0.31
CA GLY A 73 -10.06 -20.53 -0.64
C GLY A 73 -10.76 -21.58 -1.52
N VAL A 74 -12.09 -21.49 -1.70
CA VAL A 74 -12.89 -22.42 -2.49
C VAL A 74 -13.20 -21.96 -3.92
N ARG A 75 -12.83 -20.72 -4.29
CA ARG A 75 -13.08 -20.21 -5.66
C ARG A 75 -12.14 -20.88 -6.67
N SER A 76 -12.60 -21.03 -7.92
CA SER A 76 -11.87 -21.81 -8.94
C SER A 76 -10.58 -21.15 -9.45
N ASP A 77 -10.50 -19.84 -9.26
CA ASP A 77 -9.44 -18.90 -9.65
C ASP A 77 -8.57 -18.49 -8.45
N ALA A 78 -8.81 -19.08 -7.28
CA ALA A 78 -8.01 -18.88 -6.08
C ALA A 78 -6.55 -19.33 -6.31
N PRO A 79 -5.54 -18.62 -5.77
CA PRO A 79 -4.15 -19.06 -5.84
C PRO A 79 -3.99 -20.46 -5.24
N ALA A 80 -3.40 -21.38 -6.01
CA ALA A 80 -3.33 -22.79 -5.63
C ALA A 80 -2.15 -23.12 -4.69
N THR A 81 -1.16 -22.23 -4.60
CA THR A 81 0.06 -22.44 -3.81
C THR A 81 0.50 -21.16 -3.11
N GLU A 82 1.25 -21.30 -2.01
CA GLU A 82 1.84 -20.17 -1.28
C GLU A 82 2.68 -19.26 -2.19
N PRO A 83 3.56 -19.77 -3.09
CA PRO A 83 4.29 -18.89 -4.03
C PRO A 83 3.40 -18.14 -5.02
N ASP A 84 2.32 -18.75 -5.51
CA ASP A 84 1.38 -18.06 -6.40
C ASP A 84 0.65 -16.93 -5.65
N PHE A 85 0.31 -17.18 -4.39
CA PHE A 85 -0.29 -16.18 -3.51
C PHE A 85 0.66 -15.03 -3.19
N GLU A 86 1.93 -15.33 -2.86
CA GLU A 86 2.96 -14.31 -2.62
C GLU A 86 3.19 -13.41 -3.84
N MET A 87 3.16 -14.00 -5.05
CA MET A 87 3.25 -13.22 -6.30
C MET A 87 2.07 -12.24 -6.45
N VAL A 88 0.85 -12.68 -6.11
CA VAL A 88 -0.33 -11.79 -6.09
C VAL A 88 -0.16 -10.67 -5.06
N LEU A 89 0.38 -10.96 -3.87
CA LEU A 89 0.67 -9.93 -2.87
C LEU A 89 1.68 -8.89 -3.38
N ASP A 90 2.78 -9.33 -3.99
CA ASP A 90 3.79 -8.42 -4.53
C ASP A 90 3.21 -7.54 -5.65
N GLU A 91 2.34 -8.09 -6.51
CA GLU A 91 1.65 -7.31 -7.55
C GLU A 91 0.66 -6.30 -6.95
N LEU A 92 -0.02 -6.64 -5.84
CA LEU A 92 -0.87 -5.70 -5.09
C LEU A 92 -0.06 -4.59 -4.39
N VAL A 93 1.17 -4.89 -3.95
CA VAL A 93 2.11 -3.88 -3.41
C VAL A 93 2.52 -2.91 -4.50
N ASP A 94 2.92 -3.43 -5.66
CA ASP A 94 3.31 -2.63 -6.84
C ASP A 94 2.15 -1.77 -7.35
N ALA A 95 0.91 -2.27 -7.24
CA ALA A 95 -0.30 -1.52 -7.57
C ALA A 95 -0.66 -0.44 -6.53
N GLY A 96 0.01 -0.40 -5.37
CA GLY A 96 -0.26 0.56 -4.31
C GLY A 96 -1.53 0.27 -3.51
N LEU A 97 -2.00 -0.99 -3.50
CA LEU A 97 -3.23 -1.40 -2.82
C LEU A 97 -2.97 -1.99 -1.44
N ILE A 98 -1.84 -2.68 -1.26
CA ILE A 98 -1.43 -3.21 0.03
C ILE A 98 -0.01 -2.75 0.39
N ALA A 99 0.31 -2.82 1.67
CA ALA A 99 1.59 -2.42 2.23
C ALA A 99 2.45 -3.62 2.61
N ARG A 100 3.77 -3.43 2.58
CA ARG A 100 4.79 -4.44 2.92
C ARG A 100 5.84 -3.88 3.86
N THR A 101 6.32 -4.68 4.82
CA THR A 101 7.49 -4.32 5.65
C THR A 101 8.81 -4.53 4.91
N ASP A 102 9.86 -3.79 5.28
CA ASP A 102 11.23 -3.87 4.73
C ASP A 102 12.08 -5.00 5.37
N ASP A 103 11.42 -5.98 6.00
CA ASP A 103 12.06 -7.04 6.76
C ASP A 103 12.68 -8.12 5.87
N ARG A 104 13.67 -8.85 6.43
CA ARG A 104 14.15 -10.12 5.84
C ARG A 104 13.06 -11.17 5.66
N ARG A 105 11.95 -11.03 6.39
CA ARG A 105 10.74 -11.82 6.30
C ARG A 105 9.59 -10.83 6.14
N PRO A 106 9.27 -10.42 4.90
CA PRO A 106 8.26 -9.41 4.65
C PRO A 106 6.92 -9.81 5.24
N ARG A 107 6.21 -8.81 5.76
CA ARG A 107 4.81 -8.94 6.20
C ARG A 107 3.96 -7.99 5.39
N TYR A 108 2.74 -8.40 5.10
CA TYR A 108 1.81 -7.74 4.20
C TYR A 108 0.54 -7.37 4.94
N SER A 109 -0.06 -6.24 4.59
CA SER A 109 -1.35 -5.78 5.12
C SER A 109 -2.05 -4.89 4.11
N ALA A 110 -3.38 -5.00 3.99
CA ALA A 110 -4.18 -4.04 3.23
C ALA A 110 -4.20 -2.63 3.87
N SER A 111 -3.69 -2.49 5.10
CA SER A 111 -3.59 -1.21 5.81
C SER A 111 -2.16 -0.67 5.82
N PHE A 112 -1.89 0.33 4.96
CA PHE A 112 -0.66 1.12 5.01
C PHE A 112 -0.41 1.72 6.39
N HIS A 113 -1.46 2.19 7.06
CA HIS A 113 -1.36 2.76 8.40
C HIS A 113 -0.76 1.79 9.42
N GLN A 114 -1.13 0.51 9.39
CA GLN A 114 -0.59 -0.47 10.32
C GLN A 114 0.90 -0.71 10.10
N VAL A 115 1.32 -0.89 8.85
CA VAL A 115 2.73 -1.08 8.50
C VAL A 115 3.56 0.14 8.92
N LEU A 116 3.09 1.34 8.56
CA LEU A 116 3.79 2.58 8.90
C LEU A 116 3.89 2.78 10.42
N ARG A 117 2.81 2.53 11.17
CA ARG A 117 2.84 2.63 12.63
C ARG A 117 3.83 1.66 13.29
N GLU A 118 4.05 0.48 12.71
CA GLU A 118 5.06 -0.46 13.21
C GLU A 118 6.48 0.07 13.01
N LEU A 119 6.74 0.72 11.86
CA LEU A 119 8.03 1.32 11.55
C LEU A 119 8.32 2.56 12.40
N GLY A 120 7.28 3.35 12.71
CA GLY A 120 7.35 4.51 13.60
C GLY A 120 6.28 5.56 13.29
N PRO A 121 6.02 6.51 14.22
CA PRO A 121 5.02 7.55 14.00
C PRO A 121 5.55 8.76 13.21
N GLU A 122 6.85 8.89 13.02
CA GLU A 122 7.50 10.06 12.43
C GLU A 122 8.33 9.64 11.23
N PHE A 123 8.14 10.33 10.10
CA PHE A 123 8.83 10.05 8.84
C PHE A 123 9.39 11.32 8.24
N THR A 124 10.59 11.21 7.69
CA THR A 124 11.16 12.17 6.75
C THR A 124 10.92 11.73 5.31
N ARG A 125 11.06 12.66 4.35
CA ARG A 125 10.99 12.34 2.91
C ARG A 125 11.99 11.25 2.51
N GLY A 126 13.24 11.35 2.99
CA GLY A 126 14.30 10.39 2.67
C GLY A 126 14.07 9.00 3.27
N GLU A 127 13.34 8.89 4.37
CA GLU A 127 12.92 7.60 4.93
C GLU A 127 11.82 6.95 4.08
N ILE A 128 10.85 7.75 3.60
CA ILE A 128 9.80 7.27 2.71
C ILE A 128 10.40 6.81 1.37
N ASP A 129 11.35 7.56 0.81
CA ASP A 129 12.11 7.16 -0.38
C ASP A 129 12.75 5.79 -0.22
N ARG A 130 13.49 5.61 0.88
CA ARG A 130 14.17 4.35 1.16
C ARG A 130 13.16 3.22 1.34
N LEU A 131 12.12 3.46 2.13
CA LEU A 131 11.07 2.48 2.40
C LEU A 131 10.42 2.01 1.09
N CYS A 132 10.00 2.93 0.22
CA CYS A 132 9.35 2.57 -1.05
C CYS A 132 10.33 1.84 -1.98
N ALA A 133 11.61 2.24 -2.01
CA ALA A 133 12.62 1.56 -2.82
C ALA A 133 12.92 0.12 -2.33
N GLU A 134 12.85 -0.13 -1.02
CA GLU A 134 13.11 -1.45 -0.43
C GLU A 134 11.88 -2.36 -0.45
N THR A 135 10.68 -1.77 -0.39
CA THR A 135 9.41 -2.51 -0.29
C THR A 135 8.64 -2.62 -1.60
N GLY A 136 8.94 -1.77 -2.59
CA GLY A 136 8.15 -1.68 -3.83
C GLY A 136 6.82 -0.91 -3.67
N MET A 137 6.49 -0.46 -2.46
CA MET A 137 5.23 0.25 -2.20
C MET A 137 5.10 1.52 -3.05
N ASP A 138 3.88 1.78 -3.53
CA ASP A 138 3.56 3.04 -4.18
C ASP A 138 3.69 4.21 -3.20
N LYS A 139 4.59 5.14 -3.55
CA LYS A 139 4.94 6.29 -2.71
C LYS A 139 3.76 7.24 -2.48
N ARG A 140 2.81 7.34 -3.42
CA ARG A 140 1.61 8.18 -3.29
C ARG A 140 0.66 7.58 -2.27
N ALA A 141 0.48 6.25 -2.28
CA ALA A 141 -0.31 5.53 -1.30
C ALA A 141 0.26 5.69 0.10
N VAL A 142 1.58 5.58 0.25
CA VAL A 142 2.29 5.84 1.52
C VAL A 142 2.05 7.27 2.00
N TYR A 143 2.28 8.27 1.15
CA TYR A 143 2.06 9.67 1.54
C TYR A 143 0.61 9.95 1.95
N ARG A 144 -0.35 9.46 1.16
CA ARG A 144 -1.76 9.58 1.50
C ARG A 144 -2.07 8.96 2.86
N ALA A 145 -1.57 7.76 3.14
CA ALA A 145 -1.80 7.09 4.42
C ALA A 145 -1.25 7.89 5.61
N ILE A 146 -0.10 8.56 5.46
CA ILE A 146 0.45 9.45 6.48
C ILE A 146 -0.42 10.70 6.65
N ILE A 147 -0.81 11.35 5.57
CA ILE A 147 -1.65 12.57 5.58
C ILE A 147 -3.04 12.29 6.17
N ASP A 148 -3.60 11.11 5.89
CA ASP A 148 -4.92 10.69 6.37
C ASP A 148 -4.92 10.22 7.83
N SER A 149 -3.75 9.99 8.42
CA SER A 149 -3.60 9.58 9.82
C SER A 149 -3.42 10.75 10.78
N HIS A 150 -3.96 10.60 11.99
CA HIS A 150 -3.68 11.50 13.12
C HIS A 150 -2.46 11.08 13.94
N ASP A 151 -2.01 9.83 13.76
CA ASP A 151 -0.95 9.20 14.57
C ASP A 151 0.38 9.13 13.81
N LEU A 152 0.40 9.49 12.52
CA LEU A 152 1.59 9.53 11.67
C LEU A 152 1.91 10.98 11.29
N THR A 153 3.19 11.31 11.23
CA THR A 153 3.68 12.66 10.93
C THR A 153 4.73 12.61 9.83
N LEU A 154 4.61 13.54 8.87
CA LEU A 154 5.63 13.79 7.85
C LEU A 154 6.39 15.08 8.19
N GLU A 155 7.69 14.95 8.42
CA GLU A 155 8.59 16.09 8.57
C GLU A 155 8.99 16.64 7.19
N LEU A 156 8.52 17.86 6.91
CA LEU A 156 8.94 18.63 5.75
C LEU A 156 10.17 19.46 6.14
N GLU A 157 11.36 18.90 5.91
CA GLU A 157 12.62 19.65 6.07
C GLU A 157 12.58 20.93 5.21
N ARG A 158 13.02 22.06 5.78
CA ARG A 158 13.02 23.40 5.16
C ARG A 158 14.21 23.67 4.27
#